data_AF-A0A926ASJ5-F1
#
_entry.id   AF-A0A926ASJ5-F1
#
_cell.length_a   1.000
_cell.length_b   1.000
_cell.length_c   1.000
_cell.angle_alpha   90.00
_cell.angle_beta   90.00
_cell.angle_gamma   90.00
#
_symmetry.space_group_name_H-M   'P 1'
#
loop_
_entity.id
_entity.type
_entity.pdbx_description
1 polymer ?
#
loop_
_entity_poly.entity_id
_entity_poly.type
_entity_poly.pdbx_seq_one_letter_code
_entity_poly.pdbx_strand_id
1 'polypeptide(L)'
;MTVPALKTKIQGPIAVIGDVHGQVDKLAVVLDKLKRLPDYQHRWIIFIGDFVDRGPDSKGAIDLFLKLLQDHPRTTAIAGNHEFAMCSALGWLSSREGSNWGERWVKHYNSDMTFASYGAEVGNLDDLKAKVPAEHRELLVNLPWCVEHPQLLFVHAGLNPNAPFATQLRILHQKDFSLNRPEWLCEKAFVEADPPKDCPLTVVSGHVRVDEVQIRSKRILIDTTGGDGGDLSCVLMPEKKIVSSGDSAASRPPRAMATASSGKSSWWNLWG
;
A
#
# COMPACT_ATOMS: atom_id res chain seq x y z
N MET A 1 -4.14 -3.32 -24.43
CA MET A 1 -3.08 -2.29 -24.51
C MET A 1 -1.97 -2.73 -23.56
N THR A 2 -0.70 -2.46 -23.85
CA THR A 2 0.42 -2.81 -22.93
C THR A 2 0.50 -1.80 -21.79
N VAL A 3 0.59 -2.25 -20.55
CA VAL A 3 0.79 -1.36 -19.39
C VAL A 3 2.19 -0.72 -19.48
N PRO A 4 2.32 0.62 -19.48
CA PRO A 4 3.63 1.24 -19.60
C PRO A 4 4.49 0.95 -18.37
N ALA A 5 5.79 0.73 -18.59
CA ALA A 5 6.73 0.49 -17.50
C ALA A 5 6.79 1.69 -16.53
N LEU A 6 6.60 1.40 -15.24
CA LEU A 6 6.64 2.42 -14.19
C LEU A 6 8.05 2.96 -13.98
N LYS A 7 8.18 4.27 -13.79
CA LYS A 7 9.48 4.89 -13.50
C LYS A 7 9.90 4.59 -12.06
N THR A 8 11.11 4.06 -11.89
CA THR A 8 11.72 3.71 -10.60
C THR A 8 12.69 4.77 -10.08
N LYS A 9 13.06 5.74 -10.91
CA LYS A 9 13.85 6.92 -10.52
C LYS A 9 13.10 8.16 -10.94
N ILE A 10 12.78 9.01 -9.97
CA ILE A 10 11.97 10.20 -10.16
C ILE A 10 12.61 11.42 -9.48
N GLN A 11 12.16 12.61 -9.84
CA GLN A 11 12.62 13.86 -9.24
C GLN A 11 11.53 14.93 -9.32
N GLY A 12 11.59 15.89 -8.40
CA GLY A 12 10.66 17.03 -8.32
C GLY A 12 9.61 16.84 -7.22
N PRO A 13 8.56 17.68 -7.20
CA PRO A 13 7.47 17.56 -6.24
C PRO A 13 6.78 16.21 -6.34
N ILE A 14 6.33 15.68 -5.21
CA ILE A 14 5.66 14.37 -5.14
C ILE A 14 4.39 14.44 -4.27
N ALA A 15 3.45 13.55 -4.54
CA ALA A 15 2.29 13.20 -3.73
C ALA A 15 2.37 11.70 -3.46
N VAL A 16 2.48 11.32 -2.20
CA VAL A 16 2.71 9.92 -1.79
C VAL A 16 1.45 9.40 -1.10
N ILE A 17 0.75 8.48 -1.75
CA ILE A 17 -0.50 7.88 -1.30
C ILE A 17 -0.20 6.59 -0.55
N GLY A 18 -0.81 6.43 0.63
CA GLY A 18 -0.68 5.22 1.47
C GLY A 18 -1.44 4.01 0.94
N ASP A 19 -1.54 2.99 1.78
CA ASP A 19 -2.11 1.69 1.46
C ASP A 19 -3.60 1.83 1.12
N VAL A 20 -3.97 1.38 -0.08
CA VAL A 20 -5.28 1.66 -0.69
C VAL A 20 -6.31 0.60 -0.32
N HIS A 21 -5.93 -0.69 -0.36
CA HIS A 21 -6.74 -1.84 0.01
C HIS A 21 -8.17 -1.77 -0.55
N GLY A 22 -8.33 -1.54 -1.85
CA GLY A 22 -9.66 -1.47 -2.49
C GLY A 22 -10.59 -0.36 -2.01
N GLN A 23 -10.10 0.65 -1.27
CA GLN A 23 -10.89 1.80 -0.79
C GLN A 23 -11.06 2.87 -1.88
N VAL A 24 -11.76 2.49 -2.95
CA VAL A 24 -11.94 3.28 -4.19
C VAL A 24 -12.56 4.65 -3.95
N ASP A 25 -13.53 4.73 -3.03
CA ASP A 25 -14.18 5.96 -2.62
C ASP A 25 -13.17 6.96 -2.02
N LYS A 26 -12.33 6.51 -1.10
CA LYS A 26 -11.29 7.33 -0.47
C LYS A 26 -10.20 7.72 -1.45
N LEU A 27 -9.79 6.78 -2.31
CA LEU A 27 -8.82 7.05 -3.36
C LEU A 27 -9.33 8.13 -4.32
N ALA A 28 -10.58 8.05 -4.77
CA ALA A 28 -11.17 9.04 -5.64
C ALA A 28 -11.16 10.45 -5.01
N VAL A 29 -11.46 10.56 -3.72
CA VAL A 29 -11.40 11.85 -2.99
C VAL A 29 -9.98 12.41 -2.95
N VAL A 30 -8.98 11.58 -2.62
CA VAL A 30 -7.57 12.01 -2.59
C VAL A 30 -7.13 12.46 -3.98
N LEU A 31 -7.42 11.69 -5.04
CA LEU A 31 -7.06 12.03 -6.41
C LEU A 31 -7.74 13.32 -6.89
N ASP A 32 -8.99 13.57 -6.54
CA ASP A 32 -9.68 14.83 -6.85
C ASP A 32 -9.01 16.03 -6.17
N LYS A 33 -8.61 15.90 -4.91
CA LYS A 33 -7.85 16.95 -4.20
C LYS A 33 -6.49 17.20 -4.87
N LEU A 34 -5.80 16.16 -5.32
CA LEU A 34 -4.52 16.30 -6.04
C LEU A 34 -4.70 17.04 -7.37
N LYS A 35 -5.74 16.74 -8.14
CA LYS A 35 -6.03 17.42 -9.43
C LYS A 35 -6.21 18.93 -9.31
N ARG A 36 -6.58 19.42 -8.12
CA ARG A 36 -6.76 20.85 -7.83
C ARG A 36 -5.47 21.56 -7.42
N LEU A 37 -4.36 20.83 -7.25
CA LEU A 37 -3.07 21.44 -6.92
C LEU A 37 -2.53 22.22 -8.13
N PRO A 38 -1.96 23.42 -7.93
CA PRO A 38 -1.46 24.24 -9.03
C PRO A 38 -0.31 23.58 -9.80
N ASP A 39 0.45 22.69 -9.14
CA ASP A 39 1.58 21.97 -9.73
C ASP A 39 1.26 20.51 -10.08
N TYR A 40 -0.02 20.12 -10.09
CA TYR A 40 -0.47 18.75 -10.35
C TYR A 40 0.24 18.10 -11.55
N GLN A 41 0.31 18.82 -12.69
CA GLN A 41 0.94 18.35 -13.93
C GLN A 41 2.46 18.11 -13.82
N HIS A 42 3.13 18.73 -12.86
CA HIS A 42 4.57 18.60 -12.62
C HIS A 42 4.90 17.70 -11.43
N ARG A 43 3.90 17.33 -10.63
CA ARG A 43 4.02 16.51 -9.43
C ARG A 43 3.95 15.02 -9.77
N TRP A 44 4.87 14.23 -9.19
CA TRP A 44 4.75 12.78 -9.23
C TRP A 44 3.69 12.28 -8.27
N ILE A 45 2.88 11.31 -8.68
CA ILE A 45 1.96 10.59 -7.80
C ILE A 45 2.54 9.19 -7.60
N ILE A 46 2.82 8.85 -6.34
CA ILE A 46 3.36 7.56 -5.92
C ILE A 46 2.34 6.86 -5.04
N PHE A 47 2.11 5.58 -5.32
CA PHE A 47 1.40 4.66 -4.43
C PHE A 47 2.38 3.76 -3.70
N ILE A 48 2.20 3.57 -2.40
CA ILE A 48 3.12 2.80 -1.54
C ILE A 48 2.77 1.30 -1.47
N GLY A 49 1.90 0.83 -2.37
CA GLY A 49 1.51 -0.57 -2.49
C GLY A 49 0.18 -0.88 -1.81
N ASP A 50 -0.10 -2.17 -1.64
CA ASP A 50 -1.30 -2.70 -1.01
C ASP A 50 -2.57 -2.10 -1.63
N PHE A 51 -2.76 -2.33 -2.93
CA PHE A 51 -3.97 -2.04 -3.68
C PHE A 51 -5.09 -3.04 -3.39
N VAL A 52 -4.73 -4.29 -3.14
CA VAL A 52 -5.67 -5.42 -3.03
C VAL A 52 -5.97 -5.79 -1.58
N ASP A 53 -7.02 -6.60 -1.41
CA ASP A 53 -7.52 -7.14 -0.15
C ASP A 53 -8.11 -6.12 0.84
N ARG A 54 -8.78 -6.65 1.87
CA ARG A 54 -9.46 -5.94 2.97
C ARG A 54 -10.67 -5.10 2.53
N GLY A 55 -10.45 -4.01 1.79
CA GLY A 55 -11.53 -3.12 1.37
C GLY A 55 -12.31 -3.63 0.15
N PRO A 56 -13.39 -2.93 -0.22
CA PRO A 56 -14.48 -3.53 -0.96
C PRO A 56 -14.23 -3.74 -2.46
N ASP A 57 -13.32 -2.98 -3.07
CA ASP A 57 -13.18 -2.97 -4.53
C ASP A 57 -11.71 -2.89 -4.99
N SER A 58 -10.98 -3.99 -4.83
CA SER A 58 -9.59 -4.11 -5.30
C SER A 58 -9.47 -3.95 -6.82
N LYS A 59 -10.43 -4.50 -7.58
CA LYS A 59 -10.50 -4.32 -9.04
C LYS A 59 -10.59 -2.82 -9.40
N GLY A 60 -11.52 -2.09 -8.80
CA GLY A 60 -11.71 -0.66 -9.06
C GLY A 60 -10.51 0.20 -8.65
N ALA A 61 -9.78 -0.18 -7.58
CA ALA A 61 -8.55 0.52 -7.19
C ALA A 61 -7.46 0.41 -8.26
N ILE A 62 -7.31 -0.78 -8.86
CA ILE A 62 -6.37 -1.01 -9.96
C ILE A 62 -6.85 -0.30 -11.24
N ASP A 63 -8.15 -0.35 -11.56
CA ASP A 63 -8.73 0.38 -12.70
C ASP A 63 -8.44 1.90 -12.58
N LEU A 64 -8.63 2.48 -11.39
CA LEU A 64 -8.33 3.90 -11.13
C LEU A 64 -6.85 4.22 -11.28
N PHE A 65 -5.96 3.35 -10.80
CA PHE A 65 -4.52 3.52 -10.98
C PHE A 65 -4.13 3.50 -12.46
N LEU A 66 -4.63 2.53 -13.23
CA LEU A 66 -4.35 2.42 -14.66
C LEU A 66 -4.88 3.64 -15.42
N LYS A 67 -6.08 4.11 -15.09
CA LYS A 67 -6.64 5.33 -15.67
C LYS A 67 -5.79 6.56 -15.34
N LEU A 68 -5.36 6.70 -14.09
CA LEU A 68 -4.46 7.78 -13.67
C LEU A 68 -3.13 7.72 -14.40
N LEU A 69 -2.54 6.53 -14.56
CA LEU A 69 -1.27 6.34 -15.27
C LEU A 69 -1.36 6.77 -16.74
N GLN A 70 -2.51 6.54 -17.39
CA GLN A 70 -2.78 7.03 -18.75
C GLN A 70 -2.92 8.56 -18.80
N ASP A 71 -3.67 9.13 -17.87
CA ASP A 71 -4.01 10.56 -17.88
C ASP A 71 -2.89 11.45 -17.30
N HIS A 72 -2.02 10.88 -16.46
CA HIS A 72 -0.95 11.57 -15.74
C HIS A 72 0.36 10.75 -15.79
N PRO A 73 1.23 10.99 -16.79
CA PRO A 73 2.45 10.19 -17.00
C PRO A 73 3.47 10.23 -15.86
N ARG A 74 3.33 11.15 -14.90
CA ARG A 74 4.11 11.20 -13.66
C ARG A 74 3.43 10.39 -12.55
N THR A 75 3.02 9.17 -12.88
CA THR A 75 2.42 8.22 -11.93
C THR A 75 3.33 7.00 -11.82
N THR A 76 3.56 6.54 -10.59
CA THR A 76 4.29 5.31 -10.32
C THR A 76 3.75 4.67 -9.03
N ALA A 77 4.18 3.46 -8.74
CA ALA A 77 3.77 2.69 -7.58
C ALA A 77 4.89 1.73 -7.20
N ILE A 78 4.84 1.21 -5.99
CA ILE A 78 5.63 0.05 -5.57
C ILE A 78 4.71 -1.11 -5.19
N ALA A 79 5.25 -2.32 -5.17
CA ALA A 79 4.55 -3.50 -4.69
C ALA A 79 4.44 -3.49 -3.16
N GLY A 80 3.28 -3.83 -2.63
CA GLY A 80 3.10 -4.21 -1.24
C GLY A 80 3.19 -5.72 -1.02
N ASN A 81 3.02 -6.17 0.23
CA ASN A 81 3.01 -7.60 0.51
C ASN A 81 1.71 -8.28 0.05
N HIS A 82 0.60 -7.54 -0.05
CA HIS A 82 -0.67 -8.08 -0.54
C HIS A 82 -0.60 -8.43 -2.03
N GLU A 83 -0.04 -7.54 -2.87
CA GLU A 83 0.20 -7.86 -4.29
C GLU A 83 1.17 -9.04 -4.46
N PHE A 84 2.23 -9.09 -3.64
CA PHE A 84 3.17 -10.21 -3.66
C PHE A 84 2.47 -11.54 -3.34
N ALA A 85 1.63 -11.56 -2.30
CA ALA A 85 0.89 -12.75 -1.88
C ALA A 85 -0.12 -13.20 -2.94
N MET A 86 -0.94 -12.28 -3.47
CA MET A 86 -1.90 -12.57 -4.54
C MET A 86 -1.20 -13.12 -5.79
N CYS A 87 -0.14 -12.45 -6.28
CA CYS A 87 0.54 -12.88 -7.49
C CYS A 87 1.28 -14.22 -7.30
N SER A 88 1.79 -14.49 -6.10
CA SER A 88 2.38 -15.79 -5.77
C SER A 88 1.32 -16.90 -5.69
N ALA A 89 0.16 -16.61 -5.08
CA ALA A 89 -0.97 -17.54 -4.97
C ALA A 89 -1.54 -17.93 -6.34
N LEU A 90 -1.63 -16.98 -7.27
CA LEU A 90 -2.13 -17.22 -8.63
C LEU A 90 -1.06 -17.80 -9.58
N GLY A 91 0.15 -18.04 -9.08
CA GLY A 91 1.28 -18.60 -9.84
C GLY A 91 1.78 -17.67 -10.94
N TRP A 92 1.67 -16.35 -10.75
CA TRP A 92 2.22 -15.34 -11.67
C TRP A 92 3.64 -14.93 -11.32
N LEU A 93 4.03 -15.10 -10.05
CA LEU A 93 5.41 -14.96 -9.60
C LEU A 93 5.98 -16.35 -9.32
N SER A 94 7.25 -16.54 -9.67
CA SER A 94 8.01 -17.70 -9.24
C SER A 94 8.05 -17.71 -7.72
N SER A 95 7.60 -18.80 -7.11
CA SER A 95 7.70 -19.00 -5.67
C SER A 95 8.40 -20.32 -5.39
N ARG A 96 9.06 -20.40 -4.23
CA ARG A 96 9.73 -21.63 -3.80
C ARG A 96 8.71 -22.77 -3.64
N GLU A 97 9.07 -23.97 -4.06
CA GLU A 97 8.26 -25.16 -3.79
C GLU A 97 7.94 -25.28 -2.30
N GLY A 98 6.69 -25.64 -1.97
CA GLY A 98 6.21 -25.72 -0.60
C GLY A 98 5.91 -24.36 0.07
N SER A 99 5.95 -23.25 -0.66
CA SER A 99 5.61 -21.91 -0.14
C SER A 99 4.17 -21.79 0.38
N ASN A 100 3.27 -22.62 -0.16
CA ASN A 100 1.84 -22.69 0.13
C ASN A 100 1.11 -21.34 0.03
N TRP A 101 1.49 -20.51 -0.95
CA TRP A 101 0.94 -19.17 -1.09
C TRP A 101 -0.57 -19.14 -1.36
N GLY A 102 -1.11 -20.13 -2.07
CA GLY A 102 -2.55 -20.26 -2.29
C GLY A 102 -3.35 -20.28 -0.99
N GLU A 103 -3.00 -21.19 -0.08
CA GLU A 103 -3.65 -21.27 1.23
C GLU A 103 -3.33 -20.05 2.12
N ARG A 104 -2.07 -19.62 2.13
CA ARG A 104 -1.61 -18.52 3.00
C ARG A 104 -2.29 -17.20 2.67
N TRP A 105 -2.42 -16.88 1.38
CA TRP A 105 -3.08 -15.65 0.96
C TRP A 105 -4.56 -15.68 1.34
N VAL A 106 -5.28 -16.74 0.96
CA VAL A 106 -6.72 -16.89 1.26
C VAL A 106 -7.01 -16.80 2.76
N LYS A 107 -6.20 -17.45 3.61
CA LYS A 107 -6.46 -17.50 5.06
C LYS A 107 -5.98 -16.28 5.86
N HIS A 108 -4.98 -15.54 5.38
CA HIS A 108 -4.27 -14.56 6.23
C HIS A 108 -4.24 -13.14 5.69
N TYR A 109 -4.77 -12.89 4.49
CA TYR A 109 -4.72 -11.57 3.87
C TYR A 109 -6.09 -10.89 3.73
N ASN A 110 -7.18 -11.51 4.21
CA ASN A 110 -8.55 -10.98 4.04
C ASN A 110 -8.91 -10.73 2.57
N SER A 111 -8.61 -11.74 1.74
CA SER A 111 -8.73 -11.67 0.29
C SER A 111 -10.16 -11.77 -0.26
N ASP A 112 -11.16 -12.05 0.58
CA ASP A 112 -12.55 -12.31 0.16
C ASP A 112 -13.10 -11.19 -0.73
N MET A 113 -12.84 -9.93 -0.36
CA MET A 113 -13.27 -8.77 -1.12
C MET A 113 -12.49 -8.60 -2.43
N THR A 114 -11.25 -9.06 -2.51
CA THR A 114 -10.52 -9.15 -3.78
C THR A 114 -11.25 -10.09 -4.73
N PHE A 115 -11.56 -11.32 -4.31
CA PHE A 115 -12.34 -12.27 -5.13
C PHE A 115 -13.67 -11.67 -5.58
N ALA A 116 -14.44 -11.12 -4.64
CA ALA A 116 -15.75 -10.52 -4.91
C ALA A 116 -15.66 -9.35 -5.92
N SER A 117 -14.64 -8.49 -5.82
CA SER A 117 -14.46 -7.35 -6.73
C SER A 117 -14.20 -7.75 -8.20
N TYR A 118 -13.64 -8.94 -8.43
CA TYR A 118 -13.49 -9.54 -9.76
C TYR A 118 -14.68 -10.42 -10.17
N GLY A 119 -15.70 -10.54 -9.31
CA GLY A 119 -16.83 -11.46 -9.52
C GLY A 119 -16.43 -12.93 -9.45
N ALA A 120 -15.33 -13.26 -8.76
CA ALA A 120 -14.83 -14.61 -8.58
C ALA A 120 -15.43 -15.29 -7.33
N GLU A 121 -15.52 -16.62 -7.37
CA GLU A 121 -15.87 -17.40 -6.18
C GLU A 121 -14.74 -17.31 -5.14
N VAL A 122 -15.10 -16.98 -3.90
CA VAL A 122 -14.14 -16.77 -2.81
C VAL A 122 -13.35 -18.04 -2.53
N GLY A 123 -12.02 -17.94 -2.57
CA GLY A 123 -11.10 -19.06 -2.36
C GLY A 123 -10.82 -19.90 -3.62
N ASN A 124 -11.53 -19.68 -4.72
CA ASN A 124 -11.31 -20.38 -5.99
C ASN A 124 -10.26 -19.65 -6.84
N LEU A 125 -8.99 -20.05 -6.70
CA LEU A 125 -7.86 -19.39 -7.35
C LEU A 125 -7.90 -19.47 -8.88
N ASP A 126 -8.38 -20.58 -9.45
CA ASP A 126 -8.48 -20.75 -10.90
C ASP A 126 -9.56 -19.85 -11.50
N ASP A 127 -10.71 -19.74 -10.83
CA ASP A 127 -11.79 -18.82 -11.22
C ASP A 127 -11.33 -17.35 -11.15
N LEU A 128 -10.66 -16.96 -10.06
CA LEU A 128 -10.07 -15.62 -9.95
C LEU A 128 -9.05 -15.35 -11.06
N LYS A 129 -8.14 -16.30 -11.31
CA LYS A 129 -7.12 -16.17 -12.35
C LYS A 129 -7.72 -15.97 -13.74
N ALA A 130 -8.86 -16.61 -14.02
CA ALA A 130 -9.58 -16.45 -15.29
C ALA A 130 -10.30 -15.10 -15.42
N LYS A 131 -10.70 -14.49 -14.29
CA LYS A 131 -11.45 -13.23 -14.26
C LYS A 131 -10.58 -11.98 -14.14
N VAL A 132 -9.34 -12.08 -13.65
CA VAL A 132 -8.43 -10.92 -13.58
C VAL A 132 -8.01 -10.49 -15.00
N PRO A 133 -8.24 -9.23 -15.40
CA PRO A 133 -7.81 -8.73 -16.72
C PRO A 133 -6.30 -8.83 -16.91
N ALA A 134 -5.87 -9.06 -18.16
CA ALA A 134 -4.46 -9.21 -18.51
C ALA A 134 -3.63 -7.97 -18.12
N GLU A 135 -4.19 -6.77 -18.26
CA GLU A 135 -3.55 -5.51 -17.86
C GLU A 135 -3.38 -5.37 -16.33
N HIS A 136 -4.31 -5.90 -15.52
CA HIS A 136 -4.15 -5.93 -14.07
C HIS A 136 -3.01 -6.87 -13.69
N ARG A 137 -3.01 -8.08 -14.26
CA ARG A 137 -1.90 -9.02 -14.08
C ARG A 137 -0.57 -8.39 -14.49
N GLU A 138 -0.51 -7.78 -15.67
CA GLU A 138 0.70 -7.14 -16.21
C GLU A 138 1.22 -6.05 -15.27
N LEU A 139 0.34 -5.19 -14.74
CA LEU A 139 0.71 -4.20 -13.74
C LEU A 139 1.29 -4.87 -12.48
N LEU A 140 0.53 -5.77 -11.85
CA LEU A 140 0.83 -6.32 -10.53
C LEU A 140 2.16 -7.08 -10.51
N VAL A 141 2.45 -7.91 -11.53
CA VAL A 141 3.73 -8.63 -11.59
C VAL A 141 4.93 -7.70 -11.83
N ASN A 142 4.70 -6.55 -12.47
CA ASN A 142 5.74 -5.61 -12.84
C ASN A 142 5.94 -4.46 -11.84
N LEU A 143 5.12 -4.35 -10.79
CA LEU A 143 5.31 -3.36 -9.73
C LEU A 143 6.75 -3.41 -9.17
N PRO A 144 7.49 -2.29 -9.11
CA PRO A 144 8.83 -2.25 -8.54
C PRO A 144 8.78 -2.43 -7.03
N TRP A 145 9.84 -2.96 -6.41
CA TRP A 145 9.91 -3.04 -4.95
C TRP A 145 10.38 -1.74 -4.29
N CYS A 146 10.99 -0.85 -5.07
CA CYS A 146 11.32 0.48 -4.61
C CYS A 146 11.26 1.52 -5.73
N VAL A 147 11.06 2.77 -5.33
CA VAL A 147 11.26 3.96 -6.18
C VAL A 147 12.25 4.88 -5.47
N GLU A 148 13.17 5.47 -6.24
CA GLU A 148 14.19 6.38 -5.76
C GLU A 148 13.85 7.84 -6.13
N HIS A 149 14.07 8.72 -5.18
CA HIS A 149 14.08 10.18 -5.34
C HIS A 149 15.37 10.72 -4.70
N PRO A 150 15.94 11.87 -5.14
CA PRO A 150 17.23 12.35 -4.64
C PRO A 150 17.40 12.43 -3.11
N GLN A 151 16.29 12.52 -2.37
CA GLN A 151 16.28 12.60 -0.90
C GLN A 151 15.49 11.47 -0.23
N LEU A 152 14.76 10.64 -1.00
CA LEU A 152 13.79 9.70 -0.47
C LEU A 152 13.93 8.32 -1.12
N LEU A 153 13.69 7.27 -0.36
CA LEU A 153 13.45 5.93 -0.88
C LEU A 153 12.02 5.51 -0.52
N PHE A 154 11.25 5.07 -1.50
CA PHE A 154 9.94 4.48 -1.30
C PHE A 154 10.09 2.96 -1.28
N VAL A 155 9.68 2.33 -0.19
CA VAL A 155 9.66 0.87 -0.01
C VAL A 155 8.53 0.52 0.97
N HIS A 156 7.77 -0.52 0.68
CA HIS A 156 6.47 -0.72 1.31
C HIS A 156 6.55 -0.87 2.85
N ALA A 157 7.42 -1.75 3.38
CA ALA A 157 7.62 -1.87 4.82
C ALA A 157 8.82 -1.03 5.32
N GLY A 158 10.02 -1.32 4.84
CA GLY A 158 11.23 -0.63 5.29
C GLY A 158 12.52 -1.34 4.90
N LEU A 159 13.62 -0.99 5.59
CA LEU A 159 14.94 -1.60 5.40
C LEU A 159 15.38 -2.28 6.69
N ASN A 160 16.17 -3.35 6.58
CA ASN A 160 16.84 -3.98 7.72
C ASN A 160 17.89 -3.01 8.30
N PRO A 161 17.76 -2.52 9.53
CA PRO A 161 18.68 -1.54 10.12
C PRO A 161 20.12 -2.06 10.29
N ASN A 162 20.30 -3.38 10.30
CA ASN A 162 21.57 -4.05 10.59
C ASN A 162 22.28 -4.55 9.32
N ALA A 163 21.77 -4.24 8.13
CA ALA A 163 22.37 -4.66 6.86
C ALA A 163 22.80 -3.44 6.01
N PRO A 164 23.86 -3.54 5.19
CA PRO A 164 24.32 -2.43 4.36
C PRO A 164 23.26 -1.91 3.39
N PHE A 165 23.11 -0.59 3.29
CA PHE A 165 22.11 0.04 2.44
C PHE A 165 22.25 -0.38 0.96
N ALA A 166 23.46 -0.32 0.42
CA ALA A 166 23.72 -0.63 -1.00
C ALA A 166 23.35 -2.07 -1.39
N THR A 167 23.53 -3.03 -0.46
CA THR A 167 23.16 -4.43 -0.69
C THR A 167 21.65 -4.59 -0.78
N GLN A 168 20.92 -3.96 0.14
CA GLN A 168 19.46 -4.01 0.17
C GLN A 168 18.88 -3.32 -1.07
N LEU A 169 19.40 -2.15 -1.46
CA LEU A 169 18.97 -1.44 -2.66
C LEU A 169 19.13 -2.28 -3.94
N ARG A 170 20.25 -2.99 -4.07
CA ARG A 170 20.48 -3.92 -5.20
C ARG A 170 19.42 -5.02 -5.25
N ILE A 171 19.05 -5.60 -4.11
CA ILE A 171 18.03 -6.65 -4.03
C ILE A 171 16.65 -6.10 -4.42
N LEU A 172 16.31 -4.90 -3.93
CA LEU A 172 15.07 -4.21 -4.29
C LEU A 172 14.98 -3.93 -5.80
N HIS A 173 16.09 -3.53 -6.44
CA HIS A 173 16.14 -3.35 -7.90
C HIS A 173 15.98 -4.65 -8.68
N GLN A 174 16.52 -5.76 -8.16
CA GLN A 174 16.47 -7.07 -8.81
C GLN A 174 15.12 -7.78 -8.63
N LYS A 175 14.32 -7.38 -7.62
CA LYS A 175 13.06 -8.07 -7.26
C LYS A 175 13.28 -9.58 -7.11
N ASP A 176 14.17 -9.97 -6.21
CA ASP A 176 14.55 -11.37 -6.06
C ASP A 176 13.37 -12.23 -5.54
N PHE A 177 12.59 -12.78 -6.47
CA PHE A 177 11.45 -13.64 -6.20
C PHE A 177 11.83 -15.05 -5.68
N SER A 178 13.13 -15.40 -5.64
CA SER A 178 13.56 -16.63 -4.95
C SER A 178 13.31 -16.55 -3.44
N LEU A 179 13.18 -15.33 -2.91
CA LEU A 179 12.82 -15.06 -1.53
C LEU A 179 11.34 -15.39 -1.33
N ASN A 180 11.08 -16.43 -0.53
CA ASN A 180 9.72 -16.87 -0.24
C ASN A 180 8.86 -15.79 0.45
N ARG A 181 9.49 -14.90 1.23
CA ARG A 181 8.84 -13.77 1.92
C ARG A 181 9.83 -12.60 1.97
N PRO A 182 9.79 -11.67 0.99
CA PRO A 182 10.71 -10.53 0.95
C PRO A 182 10.48 -9.60 2.14
N GLU A 183 11.49 -9.48 3.02
CA GLU A 183 11.37 -8.74 4.29
C GLU A 183 11.05 -7.25 4.07
N TRP A 184 11.60 -6.64 3.01
CA TRP A 184 11.34 -5.23 2.67
C TRP A 184 9.87 -4.91 2.34
N LEU A 185 9.10 -5.93 1.98
CA LEU A 185 7.66 -5.82 1.75
C LEU A 185 6.87 -6.28 2.98
N CYS A 186 7.40 -7.19 3.81
CA CYS A 186 6.56 -7.94 4.76
C CYS A 186 6.93 -7.74 6.23
N GLU A 187 8.11 -7.20 6.54
CA GLU A 187 8.66 -7.21 7.90
C GLU A 187 8.27 -5.97 8.68
N LYS A 188 7.37 -6.14 9.65
CA LYS A 188 6.85 -5.06 10.50
C LYS A 188 7.95 -4.40 11.31
N ALA A 189 8.97 -5.16 11.74
CA ALA A 189 10.11 -4.60 12.45
C ALA A 189 10.88 -3.56 11.61
N PHE A 190 10.85 -3.66 10.27
CA PHE A 190 11.49 -2.66 9.40
C PHE A 190 10.66 -1.38 9.28
N VAL A 191 9.36 -1.43 9.59
CA VAL A 191 8.51 -0.23 9.63
C VAL A 191 8.87 0.64 10.83
N GLU A 192 8.99 -0.01 11.99
CA GLU A 192 9.26 0.61 13.29
C GLU A 192 10.69 1.12 13.42
N ALA A 193 11.64 0.46 12.76
CA ALA A 193 13.05 0.84 12.78
C ALA A 193 13.38 2.03 11.86
N ASP A 194 14.40 2.79 12.26
CA ASP A 194 15.11 3.68 11.34
C ASP A 194 15.89 2.84 10.30
N PRO A 195 16.14 3.39 9.09
CA PRO A 195 16.95 2.68 8.09
C PRO A 195 18.40 2.50 8.58
N PRO A 196 19.19 1.66 7.89
CA PRO A 196 20.63 1.52 8.13
C PRO A 196 21.34 2.87 8.33
N LYS A 197 22.33 2.90 9.22
CA LYS A 197 23.08 4.14 9.51
C LYS A 197 23.77 4.73 8.27
N ASP A 198 24.19 3.87 7.33
CA ASP A 198 24.80 4.23 6.06
C ASP A 198 23.77 4.64 4.98
N CYS A 199 22.47 4.55 5.24
CA CYS A 199 21.42 5.02 4.34
C CYS A 199 21.39 6.55 4.29
N PRO A 200 21.67 7.18 3.13
CA PRO A 200 21.66 8.63 3.02
C PRO A 200 20.25 9.21 2.86
N LEU A 201 19.25 8.37 2.59
CA LEU A 201 17.88 8.78 2.24
C LEU A 201 16.92 8.69 3.43
N THR A 202 15.86 9.48 3.39
CA THR A 202 14.67 9.26 4.24
C THR A 202 13.82 8.17 3.60
N VAL A 203 13.41 7.16 4.38
CA VAL A 203 12.63 6.04 3.86
C VAL A 203 11.14 6.25 4.12
N VAL A 204 10.33 6.18 3.06
CA VAL A 204 8.87 6.38 3.08
C VAL A 204 8.17 5.02 2.90
N SER A 205 7.24 4.71 3.80
CA SER A 205 6.62 3.39 3.90
C SER A 205 5.15 3.44 4.36
N GLY A 206 4.43 2.37 4.07
CA GLY A 206 3.08 2.06 4.53
C GLY A 206 3.12 0.83 5.43
N HIS A 207 2.36 -0.21 5.07
CA HIS A 207 2.39 -1.58 5.61
C HIS A 207 1.83 -1.77 7.03
N VAL A 208 2.24 -0.92 7.97
CA VAL A 208 1.73 -0.94 9.35
C VAL A 208 0.96 0.34 9.60
N ARG A 209 -0.33 0.17 9.91
CA ARG A 209 -1.22 1.25 10.27
C ARG A 209 -0.67 2.08 11.42
N VAL A 210 -0.65 3.39 11.22
CA VAL A 210 -0.42 4.43 12.23
C VAL A 210 -1.68 5.29 12.36
N ASP A 211 -1.90 5.87 13.55
CA ASP A 211 -3.08 6.71 13.79
C ASP A 211 -3.06 8.01 12.97
N GLU A 212 -1.87 8.56 12.75
CA GLU A 212 -1.61 9.73 11.95
C GLU A 212 -0.30 9.57 11.17
N VAL A 213 -0.18 10.30 10.05
CA VAL A 213 1.05 10.33 9.26
C VAL A 213 2.22 10.80 10.13
N GLN A 214 3.30 10.02 10.15
CA GLN A 214 4.51 10.36 10.91
C GLN A 214 5.61 10.84 9.97
N ILE A 215 5.97 12.12 10.03
CA ILE A 215 7.08 12.69 9.25
C ILE A 215 8.29 12.91 10.17
N ARG A 216 9.27 12.01 10.12
CA ARG A 216 10.53 12.08 10.86
C ARG A 216 11.71 12.32 9.90
N SER A 217 12.90 12.58 10.44
CA SER A 217 14.09 12.89 9.63
C SER A 217 14.52 11.72 8.73
N LYS A 218 14.48 10.48 9.25
CA LYS A 218 14.88 9.26 8.53
C LYS A 218 13.73 8.39 8.07
N ARG A 219 12.51 8.62 8.57
CA ARG A 219 11.32 7.81 8.28
C ARG A 219 10.09 8.65 8.03
N ILE A 220 9.30 8.25 7.04
CA ILE A 220 7.94 8.76 6.83
C ILE A 220 7.00 7.55 6.78
N LEU A 221 6.02 7.51 7.68
CA LEU A 221 4.99 6.47 7.73
C LEU A 221 3.64 7.06 7.35
N ILE A 222 2.97 6.48 6.35
CA ILE A 222 1.76 7.08 5.76
C ILE A 222 0.52 6.17 5.78
N ASP A 223 0.65 4.88 6.11
CA ASP A 223 -0.52 4.01 6.19
C ASP A 223 -1.38 4.39 7.41
N THR A 224 -2.53 5.00 7.13
CA THR A 224 -3.49 5.48 8.15
C THR A 224 -4.83 4.75 8.07
N THR A 225 -4.98 3.85 7.08
CA THR A 225 -6.19 3.05 6.89
C THR A 225 -6.00 1.65 7.45
N GLY A 226 -4.82 1.06 7.20
CA GLY A 226 -4.58 -0.37 7.32
C GLY A 226 -5.62 -1.21 6.57
N GLY A 227 -6.31 -0.67 5.57
CA GLY A 227 -7.43 -1.33 4.88
C GLY A 227 -8.72 -1.53 5.69
N ASP A 228 -8.71 -1.33 7.01
CA ASP A 228 -9.81 -1.68 7.93
C ASP A 228 -10.55 -0.46 8.53
N GLY A 229 -10.25 0.75 8.06
CA GLY A 229 -10.89 1.98 8.54
C GLY A 229 -10.09 3.24 8.22
N GLY A 230 -10.27 4.29 9.01
CA GLY A 230 -9.50 5.53 8.90
C GLY A 230 -9.75 6.34 7.62
N ASP A 231 -8.89 7.32 7.37
CA ASP A 231 -8.88 8.12 6.14
C ASP A 231 -7.65 7.75 5.32
N LEU A 232 -7.76 7.66 4.00
CA LEU A 232 -6.61 7.44 3.13
C LEU A 232 -5.75 8.70 3.15
N SER A 233 -4.50 8.58 3.57
CA SER A 233 -3.56 9.71 3.58
C SER A 233 -2.77 9.82 2.29
N CYS A 234 -2.37 11.06 2.01
CA CYS A 234 -1.41 11.43 0.99
C CYS A 234 -0.48 12.51 1.55
N VAL A 235 0.82 12.35 1.36
CA VAL A 235 1.84 13.34 1.77
C VAL A 235 2.37 14.08 0.55
N LEU A 236 2.22 15.40 0.56
CA LEU A 236 2.80 16.30 -0.43
C LEU A 236 4.21 16.71 0.01
N MET A 237 5.19 16.51 -0.86
CA MET A 237 6.56 16.97 -0.65
C MET A 237 6.99 17.86 -1.82
N PRO A 238 7.78 18.93 -1.58
CA PRO A 238 8.54 19.20 -0.35
C PRO A 238 7.75 19.86 0.79
N GLU A 239 6.46 20.14 0.60
CA GLU A 239 5.64 20.94 1.53
C GLU A 239 5.44 20.28 2.89
N LYS A 240 5.61 18.95 2.99
CA LYS A 240 5.25 18.12 4.15
C LYS A 240 3.80 18.31 4.56
N LYS A 241 2.93 18.57 3.59
CA LYS A 241 1.49 18.77 3.80
C LYS A 241 0.76 17.44 3.66
N ILE A 242 -0.15 17.17 4.57
CA ILE A 242 -1.01 15.99 4.52
C ILE A 242 -2.33 16.35 3.85
N VAL A 243 -2.79 15.48 2.96
CA VAL A 243 -4.13 15.48 2.36
C VAL A 243 -4.74 14.13 2.71
N SER A 244 -5.95 14.11 3.28
CA SER A 244 -6.64 12.85 3.54
C SER A 244 -7.98 12.75 2.82
N SER A 245 -8.56 11.56 2.74
CA SER A 245 -9.95 11.39 2.27
C SER A 245 -10.97 12.09 3.19
N GLY A 246 -10.68 12.17 4.49
CA GLY A 246 -11.61 12.73 5.49
C GLY A 246 -11.69 14.26 5.56
N ASP A 247 -10.75 14.98 4.95
CA ASP A 247 -10.72 16.46 4.97
C ASP A 247 -11.77 17.12 4.05
N SER A 248 -12.86 16.42 3.69
CA SER A 248 -14.00 17.10 3.06
C SER A 248 -14.68 17.99 4.08
N ALA A 249 -14.83 19.28 3.78
CA ALA A 249 -15.55 20.27 4.60
C ALA A 249 -17.05 19.97 4.80
N ALA A 250 -17.51 18.77 4.43
CA ALA A 250 -18.82 18.24 4.70
C ALA A 250 -18.65 16.87 5.39
N SER A 251 -19.36 16.69 6.50
CA SER A 251 -19.49 15.48 7.32
C SER A 251 -18.35 15.08 8.27
N ARG A 252 -18.27 15.77 9.41
CA ARG A 252 -18.11 15.08 10.70
C ARG A 252 -19.07 15.70 11.73
N PRO A 253 -20.08 14.96 12.25
CA PRO A 253 -20.67 15.35 13.52
C PRO A 253 -19.62 15.14 14.64
N PRO A 254 -19.68 15.91 15.74
CA PRO A 254 -18.71 15.79 16.83
C PRO A 254 -18.73 14.36 17.39
N ARG A 255 -17.54 13.75 17.47
CA ARG A 255 -17.35 12.48 18.16
C ARG A 255 -17.68 12.72 19.64
N ALA A 256 -18.77 12.12 20.12
CA ALA A 256 -19.13 12.19 21.54
C ALA A 256 -17.96 11.67 22.38
N MET A 257 -17.51 12.49 23.34
CA MET A 257 -16.54 12.05 24.34
C MET A 257 -17.14 10.87 25.10
N ALA A 258 -16.55 9.69 24.94
CA ALA A 258 -16.82 8.58 25.83
C ALA A 258 -16.25 8.97 27.20
N THR A 259 -17.13 9.41 28.10
CA THR A 259 -16.80 9.59 29.52
C THR A 259 -16.44 8.22 30.09
N ALA A 260 -15.20 8.10 30.56
CA ALA A 260 -14.77 6.96 31.34
C ALA A 260 -15.58 6.90 32.65
N SER A 261 -16.46 5.90 32.79
CA SER A 261 -17.01 5.51 34.08
C SER A 261 -16.27 4.27 34.58
N SER A 262 -15.39 4.49 35.56
CA SER A 262 -14.85 3.45 36.42
C SER A 262 -15.96 2.79 37.23
N GLY A 263 -16.15 1.48 37.06
CA GLY A 263 -17.06 0.68 37.88
C GLY A 263 -16.62 -0.77 37.91
N LYS A 264 -15.88 -1.15 38.96
CA LYS A 264 -15.65 -2.55 39.32
C LYS A 264 -16.94 -3.11 39.94
N SER A 265 -17.45 -4.20 39.41
CA SER A 265 -18.06 -5.26 40.23
C SER A 265 -18.23 -6.55 39.42
N SER A 266 -17.61 -7.60 39.95
CA SER A 266 -17.90 -9.03 39.76
C SER A 266 -19.41 -9.32 39.83
N TRP A 267 -19.88 -10.42 39.22
CA TRP A 267 -20.68 -11.50 39.84
C TRP A 267 -21.35 -12.36 38.75
N TRP A 268 -21.37 -13.66 39.02
CA TRP A 268 -21.90 -14.76 38.23
C TRP A 268 -23.44 -14.77 38.13
N ASN A 269 -23.95 -15.57 37.16
CA ASN A 269 -25.30 -16.15 36.95
C ASN A 269 -25.97 -15.67 35.64
N LEU A 270 -26.10 -16.51 34.60
CA LEU A 270 -26.97 -17.69 34.39
C LEU A 270 -28.33 -17.34 33.75
N TRP A 271 -28.50 -17.89 32.54
CA TRP A 271 -29.72 -18.15 31.74
C TRP A 271 -30.43 -17.02 31.01
N GLY A 272 -30.34 -17.12 29.68
CA GLY A 272 -31.20 -16.55 28.65
C GLY A 272 -30.84 -17.20 27.33
#